data_AF-A0A7V4PRQ9-F1
#
_entry.id   AF-A0A7V4PRQ9-F1
#
_cell.length_a   1.000
_cell.length_b   1.000
_cell.length_c   1.000
_cell.angle_alpha   90.00
_cell.angle_beta   90.00
_cell.angle_gamma   90.00
#
_symmetry.space_group_name_H-M   'P 1'
#
loop_
_entity.id
_entity.type
_entity.pdbx_description
1 polymer ?
#
loop_
_entity_poly.entity_id
_entity_poly.type
_entity_poly.pdbx_seq_one_letter_code
_entity_poly.pdbx_strand_id
1 'polypeptide(L)'
;MGRLDQVKEKWQELRETDSLLWSIALGHTFTHWCPATFYLLLPFLVRELDLTYSQAGFLITIRAVVNLAVNIPSGIIVDMIGRRGLLMALALVWTGIPYFLVGLSTSYFWVVVFMAFVGVGNYLWHPAAMSTLSERYPARRGFAIAIHAIGPNMGESIAPLFVGVLLLYLSWRNVLFVNLIPGIVIAFVLWKYLFGNLQTPAASKRGLSLADYLTGIKKAARNPSILLLVFVAGMRSMT
;
A
#
# COMPACT_ATOMS: atom_id res chain seq x y z
N MET A 1 -43.84 -7.93 -1.77
CA MET A 1 -42.59 -7.67 -1.03
C MET A 1 -42.60 -6.22 -0.57
N GLY A 2 -42.49 -5.96 0.73
CA GLY A 2 -42.67 -4.61 1.29
C GLY A 2 -41.44 -3.71 1.09
N ARG A 3 -41.64 -2.39 1.01
CA ARG A 3 -40.55 -1.39 0.90
C ARG A 3 -39.50 -1.51 2.03
N LEU A 4 -39.89 -2.01 3.20
CA LEU A 4 -38.99 -2.26 4.33
C LEU A 4 -38.13 -3.52 4.14
N ASP A 5 -38.66 -4.54 3.46
CA ASP A 5 -37.92 -5.78 3.18
C ASP A 5 -36.84 -5.52 2.13
N GLN A 6 -37.16 -4.74 1.08
CA GLN A 6 -36.19 -4.29 0.09
C GLN A 6 -35.05 -3.45 0.71
N VAL A 7 -35.38 -2.63 1.70
CA VAL A 7 -34.38 -1.85 2.44
C VAL A 7 -33.50 -2.78 3.28
N LYS A 8 -34.08 -3.75 3.99
CA LYS A 8 -33.33 -4.73 4.80
C LYS A 8 -32.43 -5.64 3.95
N GLU A 9 -32.92 -6.14 2.82
CA GLU A 9 -32.11 -6.89 1.84
C GLU A 9 -30.96 -6.05 1.34
N LYS A 10 -31.21 -4.81 0.93
CA LYS A 10 -30.15 -3.89 0.51
C LYS A 10 -29.13 -3.67 1.64
N TRP A 11 -29.56 -3.53 2.89
CA TRP A 11 -28.64 -3.41 4.03
C TRP A 11 -27.87 -4.71 4.34
N GLN A 12 -28.47 -5.88 4.11
CA GLN A 12 -27.80 -7.17 4.27
C GLN A 12 -26.77 -7.40 3.17
N GLU A 13 -27.11 -7.13 1.91
CA GLU A 13 -26.22 -7.19 0.76
C GLU A 13 -25.06 -6.18 0.89
N LEU A 14 -25.32 -5.01 1.46
CA LEU A 14 -24.29 -4.02 1.82
C LEU A 14 -23.37 -4.50 2.95
N ARG A 15 -23.86 -5.34 3.88
CA ARG A 15 -23.11 -5.89 5.03
C ARG A 15 -22.35 -7.17 4.71
N GLU A 16 -22.78 -7.96 3.73
CA GLU A 16 -22.08 -9.17 3.30
C GLU A 16 -20.72 -8.78 2.70
N THR A 17 -19.70 -8.75 3.55
CA THR A 17 -18.33 -8.42 3.15
C THR A 17 -17.64 -9.70 2.70
N ASP A 18 -17.28 -9.75 1.42
CA ASP A 18 -16.52 -10.86 0.87
C ASP A 18 -15.08 -10.83 1.43
N SER A 19 -14.54 -12.02 1.66
CA SER A 19 -13.15 -12.32 2.03
C SER A 19 -12.10 -11.50 1.26
N LEU A 20 -12.37 -11.16 -0.01
CA LEU A 20 -11.47 -10.32 -0.80
C LEU A 20 -11.33 -8.89 -0.25
N LEU A 21 -12.42 -8.27 0.19
CA LEU A 21 -12.38 -6.90 0.72
C LEU A 21 -11.44 -6.83 1.94
N TRP A 22 -11.63 -7.76 2.88
CA TRP A 22 -10.80 -7.87 4.06
C TRP A 22 -9.35 -8.22 3.71
N SER A 23 -9.13 -9.08 2.73
CA SER A 23 -7.77 -9.40 2.26
C SER A 23 -7.05 -8.16 1.70
N ILE A 24 -7.75 -7.30 0.93
CA ILE A 24 -7.18 -6.04 0.42
C ILE A 24 -6.97 -5.04 1.56
N ALA A 25 -7.85 -4.97 2.56
CA ALA A 25 -7.64 -4.12 3.73
C ALA A 25 -6.44 -4.58 4.59
N LEU A 26 -6.28 -5.89 4.77
CA LEU A 26 -5.12 -6.48 5.46
C LEU A 26 -3.82 -6.28 4.69
N GLY A 27 -3.85 -6.39 3.36
CA GLY A 27 -2.69 -6.03 2.52
C GLY A 27 -2.28 -4.57 2.73
N HIS A 28 -3.25 -3.65 2.76
CA HIS A 28 -2.99 -2.24 3.03
C HIS A 28 -2.44 -1.98 4.45
N THR A 29 -2.89 -2.75 5.43
CA THR A 29 -2.32 -2.75 6.78
C THR A 29 -0.82 -3.07 6.73
N PHE A 30 -0.44 -4.10 5.97
CA PHE A 30 0.96 -4.48 5.83
C PHE A 30 1.80 -3.43 5.10
N THR A 31 1.26 -2.73 4.11
CA THR A 31 2.05 -1.71 3.40
C THR A 31 2.47 -0.54 4.31
N HIS A 32 1.68 -0.26 5.36
CA HIS A 32 1.99 0.74 6.38
C HIS A 32 2.71 0.18 7.62
N TRP A 33 2.71 -1.13 7.80
CA TRP A 33 3.40 -1.82 8.89
C TRP A 33 4.92 -1.63 8.85
N CYS A 34 5.54 -1.83 7.68
CA CYS A 34 7.00 -1.76 7.56
C CYS A 34 7.55 -0.32 7.73
N PRO A 35 6.93 0.73 7.18
CA PRO A 35 7.30 2.11 7.50
C PRO A 35 7.18 2.47 8.98
N ALA A 36 6.12 2.03 9.65
CA ALA A 36 5.95 2.25 11.08
C ALA A 36 7.04 1.55 11.91
N THR A 37 7.39 0.32 11.54
CA THR A 37 8.53 -0.43 12.10
C THR A 37 9.83 0.35 11.97
N PHE A 38 10.11 0.90 10.78
CA PHE A 38 11.38 1.58 10.50
C PHE A 38 11.67 2.74 11.45
N TYR A 39 10.68 3.59 11.72
CA TYR A 39 10.88 4.73 12.60
C TYR A 39 11.25 4.31 14.03
N LEU A 40 10.70 3.19 14.49
CA LEU A 40 11.06 2.62 15.80
C LEU A 40 12.47 2.01 15.81
N LEU A 41 12.92 1.47 14.67
CA LEU A 41 14.25 0.83 14.55
C LEU A 41 15.37 1.81 14.18
N LEU A 42 15.05 3.01 13.69
CA LEU A 42 16.03 4.00 13.25
C LEU A 42 17.11 4.31 14.30
N PRO A 43 16.81 4.49 15.61
CA PRO A 43 17.83 4.74 16.63
C PRO A 43 18.86 3.60 16.77
N PHE A 44 18.43 2.33 16.59
CA PHE A 44 19.31 1.17 16.65
C PHE A 44 20.25 1.14 15.45
N LEU A 45 19.73 1.45 14.26
CA LEU A 45 20.50 1.55 13.02
C LEU A 45 21.53 2.69 13.10
N VAL A 46 21.15 3.84 13.66
CA VAL A 46 22.05 4.98 13.92
C VAL A 46 23.19 4.58 14.84
N ARG A 47 22.87 3.90 15.95
CA ARG A 47 23.88 3.45 16.92
C ARG A 47 24.82 2.40 16.36
N GLU A 48 24.31 1.42 15.61
CA GLU A 48 25.13 0.31 15.11
C GLU A 48 26.07 0.71 13.97
N LEU A 49 25.62 1.61 13.09
CA LEU A 49 26.43 2.08 11.96
C LEU A 49 27.17 3.40 12.25
N ASP A 50 27.13 3.87 13.50
CA ASP A 50 27.71 5.14 13.96
C ASP A 50 27.33 6.33 13.06
N LEU A 51 26.03 6.44 12.76
CA LEU A 51 25.53 7.45 11.83
C LEU A 51 25.44 8.82 12.50
N THR A 52 25.85 9.84 11.76
CA THR A 52 25.52 11.23 12.08
C THR A 52 24.02 11.49 11.95
N TYR A 53 23.51 12.49 12.67
CA TYR A 53 22.11 12.93 12.52
C TYR A 53 21.76 13.34 11.08
N SER A 54 22.70 13.92 10.34
CA SER A 54 22.53 14.25 8.93
C SER A 54 22.33 13.01 8.06
N GLN A 55 23.07 11.93 8.31
CA GLN A 55 22.88 10.65 7.62
C GLN A 55 21.53 10.01 7.97
N ALA A 56 21.15 10.02 9.24
CA ALA A 56 19.83 9.52 9.67
C ALA A 56 18.69 10.30 9.00
N GLY A 57 18.78 11.64 8.99
CA GLY A 57 17.83 12.51 8.31
C GLY A 57 17.79 12.24 6.80
N PHE A 58 18.95 12.00 6.18
CA PHE A 58 19.03 11.67 4.76
C PHE A 58 18.30 10.37 4.40
N LEU A 59 18.32 9.34 5.27
CA LEU A 59 17.54 8.11 5.05
C LEU A 59 16.03 8.38 5.00
N ILE A 60 15.53 9.29 5.82
CA ILE A 60 14.12 9.71 5.81
C ILE A 60 13.83 10.49 4.52
N THR A 61 14.71 11.43 4.16
CA THR A 61 14.58 12.29 2.98
C THR A 61 14.62 11.50 1.67
N ILE A 62 15.59 10.59 1.48
CA ILE A 62 15.72 9.82 0.24
C ILE A 62 14.47 8.97 0.00
N ARG A 63 13.94 8.37 1.07
CA ARG A 63 12.67 7.65 1.02
C ARG A 63 11.54 8.58 0.58
N ALA A 64 11.38 9.77 1.17
CA ALA A 64 10.34 10.71 0.78
C ALA A 64 10.46 11.16 -0.69
N VAL A 65 11.68 11.44 -1.17
CA VAL A 65 11.94 11.87 -2.54
C VAL A 65 11.60 10.76 -3.55
N VAL A 66 12.07 9.53 -3.31
CA VAL A 66 11.80 8.42 -4.23
C VAL A 66 10.33 8.02 -4.19
N ASN A 67 9.71 8.05 -3.01
CA ASN A 67 8.28 7.86 -2.85
C ASN A 67 7.47 8.85 -3.71
N LEU A 68 7.83 10.13 -3.69
CA LEU A 68 7.22 11.14 -4.55
C LEU A 68 7.42 10.82 -6.02
N ALA A 69 8.64 10.43 -6.41
CA ALA A 69 8.98 10.08 -7.79
C ALA A 69 8.22 8.84 -8.31
N VAL A 70 7.94 7.86 -7.43
CA VAL A 70 7.23 6.62 -7.78
C VAL A 70 5.71 6.80 -7.75
N ASN A 71 5.19 7.71 -6.93
CA ASN A 71 3.76 7.95 -6.81
C ASN A 71 3.12 8.31 -8.16
N ILE A 72 3.73 9.24 -8.91
CA ILE A 72 3.22 9.69 -10.22
C ILE A 72 3.11 8.53 -11.24
N PRO A 73 4.17 7.75 -11.54
CA PRO A 73 4.11 6.67 -12.50
C PRO A 73 3.33 5.44 -12.02
N SER A 74 3.07 5.30 -10.71
CA SER A 74 2.42 4.09 -10.18
C SER A 74 1.05 3.81 -10.80
N GLY A 75 0.21 4.85 -10.98
CA GLY A 75 -1.09 4.74 -11.63
C GLY A 75 -0.97 4.32 -13.10
N ILE A 76 -0.02 4.93 -13.83
CA ILE A 76 0.30 4.56 -15.23
C ILE A 76 0.65 3.09 -15.30
N ILE A 77 1.60 2.64 -14.48
CA ILE A 77 2.09 1.25 -14.48
C ILE A 77 0.95 0.27 -14.22
N VAL A 78 0.11 0.56 -13.22
CA VAL A 78 -1.01 -0.31 -12.86
C VAL A 78 -2.04 -0.41 -13.97
N ASP A 79 -2.40 0.72 -14.58
CA ASP A 79 -3.38 0.78 -15.66
C ASP A 79 -2.85 0.19 -16.98
N MET A 80 -1.55 0.31 -17.25
CA MET A 80 -0.88 -0.27 -18.43
C MET A 80 -0.63 -1.77 -18.32
N ILE A 81 -0.37 -2.30 -17.11
CA ILE A 81 -0.18 -3.74 -16.92
C ILE A 81 -1.53 -4.46 -16.86
N GLY A 82 -2.57 -3.83 -16.28
CA GLY A 82 -3.93 -4.36 -16.21
C GLY A 82 -4.11 -5.57 -15.28
N ARG A 83 -3.03 -6.18 -14.80
CA ARG A 83 -3.03 -7.35 -13.88
C ARG A 83 -3.00 -6.90 -12.42
N ARG A 84 -4.01 -6.16 -11.99
CA ARG A 84 -4.07 -5.52 -10.66
C ARG A 84 -3.86 -6.50 -9.50
N GLY A 85 -4.43 -7.71 -9.59
CA GLY A 85 -4.24 -8.74 -8.57
C GLY A 85 -2.80 -9.20 -8.39
N LEU A 86 -2.11 -9.45 -9.51
CA LEU A 86 -0.69 -9.77 -9.51
C LEU A 86 0.16 -8.62 -8.96
N LEU A 87 -0.13 -7.39 -9.39
CA LEU A 87 0.58 -6.20 -8.93
C LEU A 87 0.42 -5.98 -7.43
N MET A 88 -0.78 -6.18 -6.88
CA MET A 88 -1.02 -6.14 -5.44
C MET A 88 -0.17 -7.19 -4.70
N ALA A 89 -0.14 -8.43 -5.18
CA ALA A 89 0.68 -9.47 -4.55
C ALA A 89 2.19 -9.15 -4.61
N LEU A 90 2.69 -8.74 -5.77
CA LEU A 90 4.09 -8.34 -5.95
C LEU A 90 4.45 -7.11 -5.10
N ALA A 91 3.55 -6.14 -5.01
CA ALA A 91 3.70 -4.94 -4.19
C ALA A 91 3.89 -5.29 -2.71
N LEU A 92 3.09 -6.21 -2.16
CA LEU A 92 3.24 -6.65 -0.76
C LEU A 92 4.57 -7.33 -0.48
N VAL A 93 4.98 -8.24 -1.38
CA VAL A 93 6.29 -8.90 -1.26
C VAL A 93 7.39 -7.86 -1.33
N TRP A 94 7.30 -6.92 -2.28
CA TRP A 94 8.25 -5.83 -2.41
C TRP A 94 8.31 -4.95 -1.17
N THR A 95 7.20 -4.66 -0.49
CA THR A 95 7.24 -3.80 0.71
C THR A 95 8.16 -4.35 1.80
N GLY A 96 8.30 -5.67 1.93
CA GLY A 96 9.20 -6.25 2.91
C GLY A 96 10.66 -6.43 2.44
N ILE A 97 10.90 -6.61 1.14
CA ILE A 97 12.24 -6.93 0.61
C ILE A 97 13.31 -5.88 0.97
N PRO A 98 13.12 -4.57 0.74
CA PRO A 98 14.14 -3.59 1.07
C PRO A 98 14.45 -3.52 2.57
N TYR A 99 13.46 -3.73 3.44
CA TYR A 99 13.68 -3.83 4.88
C TYR A 99 14.48 -5.06 5.29
N PHE A 100 14.20 -6.20 4.65
CA PHE A 100 15.02 -7.40 4.82
C PHE A 100 16.48 -7.15 4.40
N LEU A 101 16.70 -6.49 3.26
CA LEU A 101 18.03 -6.13 2.78
C LEU A 101 18.75 -5.14 3.71
N VAL A 102 18.02 -4.21 4.34
CA VAL A 102 18.57 -3.33 5.39
C VAL A 102 19.03 -4.12 6.60
N GLY A 103 18.25 -5.12 7.02
CA GLY A 103 18.62 -6.02 8.11
C GLY A 103 19.90 -6.83 7.84
N LEU A 104 20.24 -7.07 6.57
CA LEU A 104 21.50 -7.70 6.15
C LEU A 104 22.66 -6.71 5.96
N SER A 105 22.37 -5.42 5.80
CA SER A 105 23.39 -4.44 5.45
C SER A 105 24.23 -3.99 6.64
N THR A 106 25.54 -3.94 6.47
CA THR A 106 26.50 -3.33 7.39
C THR A 106 27.10 -2.03 6.84
N SER A 107 26.67 -1.58 5.65
CA SER A 107 27.17 -0.38 4.98
C SER A 107 26.08 0.66 4.84
N TYR A 108 26.38 1.89 5.26
CA TYR A 108 25.47 3.03 5.11
C TYR A 108 25.02 3.23 3.66
N PHE A 109 25.94 3.08 2.69
CA PHE A 109 25.61 3.22 1.27
C PHE A 109 24.50 2.25 0.84
N TRP A 110 24.60 0.98 1.21
CA TRP A 110 23.58 -0.01 0.88
C TRP A 110 22.27 0.24 1.62
N VAL A 111 22.32 0.73 2.87
CA VAL A 111 21.10 1.15 3.59
C VAL A 111 20.39 2.28 2.85
N VAL A 112 21.12 3.29 2.35
CA VAL A 112 20.55 4.38 1.54
C VAL A 112 19.87 3.83 0.29
N VAL A 113 20.54 2.94 -0.44
CA VAL A 113 20.00 2.31 -1.66
C VAL A 113 18.71 1.56 -1.34
N PHE A 114 18.68 0.73 -0.31
CA PHE A 114 17.48 -0.02 0.05
C PHE A 114 16.36 0.87 0.58
N MET A 115 16.67 1.91 1.37
CA MET A 115 15.70 2.91 1.82
C MET A 115 15.07 3.70 0.68
N ALA A 116 15.77 3.88 -0.45
CA ALA A 116 15.19 4.48 -1.65
C ALA A 116 14.05 3.61 -2.21
N PHE A 117 14.11 2.28 -2.09
CA PHE A 117 13.17 1.36 -2.73
C PHE A 117 11.99 0.91 -1.84
N VAL A 118 11.99 1.22 -0.55
CA VAL A 118 10.95 0.76 0.42
C VAL A 118 9.52 1.15 0.02
N GLY A 119 9.30 2.33 -0.56
CA GLY A 119 7.94 2.79 -0.88
C GLY A 119 7.36 2.28 -2.19
N VAL A 120 8.17 1.70 -3.08
CA VAL A 120 7.72 1.29 -4.42
C VAL A 120 6.52 0.33 -4.35
N GLY A 121 6.57 -0.63 -3.43
CA GLY A 121 5.46 -1.55 -3.20
C GLY A 121 4.18 -0.82 -2.77
N ASN A 122 4.29 0.09 -1.80
CA ASN A 122 3.14 0.85 -1.31
C ASN A 122 2.46 1.69 -2.43
N TYR A 123 3.25 2.39 -3.25
CA TYR A 123 2.68 3.22 -4.32
C TYR A 123 2.08 2.41 -5.46
N LEU A 124 2.57 1.19 -5.74
CA LEU A 124 1.94 0.30 -6.71
C LEU A 124 0.67 -0.36 -6.17
N TRP A 125 0.56 -0.52 -4.84
CA TRP A 125 -0.58 -1.13 -4.17
C TRP A 125 -1.85 -0.27 -4.26
N HIS A 126 -1.77 1.02 -3.89
CA HIS A 126 -2.95 1.89 -3.78
C HIS A 126 -3.81 2.00 -5.07
N PRO A 127 -3.27 2.40 -6.24
CA PRO A 127 -4.06 2.49 -7.47
C PRO A 127 -4.64 1.14 -7.89
N ALA A 128 -3.91 0.04 -7.69
CA ALA A 128 -4.40 -1.30 -8.01
C ALA A 128 -5.57 -1.71 -7.10
N ALA A 129 -5.46 -1.47 -5.79
CA ALA A 129 -6.49 -1.77 -4.81
C ALA A 129 -7.73 -0.88 -5.00
N MET A 130 -7.56 0.43 -5.14
CA MET A 130 -8.66 1.39 -5.29
C MET A 130 -9.49 1.12 -6.55
N SER A 131 -8.84 0.84 -7.68
CA SER A 131 -9.55 0.50 -8.92
C SER A 131 -10.26 -0.85 -8.80
N THR A 132 -9.61 -1.86 -8.20
CA THR A 132 -10.23 -3.18 -7.96
C THR A 132 -11.47 -3.08 -7.07
N LEU A 133 -11.38 -2.33 -5.97
CA LEU A 133 -12.50 -2.15 -5.03
C LEU A 133 -13.65 -1.35 -5.66
N SER A 134 -13.34 -0.30 -6.42
CA SER A 134 -14.35 0.54 -7.07
C SER A 134 -15.12 -0.22 -8.15
N GLU A 135 -14.44 -1.05 -8.93
CA GLU A 135 -15.08 -1.87 -9.98
C GLU A 135 -15.86 -3.04 -9.41
N ARG A 136 -15.35 -3.69 -8.35
CA ARG A 136 -15.99 -4.88 -7.78
C ARG A 136 -17.16 -4.56 -6.86
N TYR A 137 -17.18 -3.37 -6.26
CA TYR A 137 -18.23 -2.96 -5.34
C TYR A 137 -18.94 -1.67 -5.80
N PRO A 138 -19.50 -1.60 -7.03
CA PRO A 138 -20.01 -0.36 -7.59
C PRO A 138 -21.15 0.24 -6.76
N ALA A 139 -22.05 -0.59 -6.22
CA ALA A 139 -23.16 -0.17 -5.37
C ALA A 139 -22.72 0.33 -3.96
N ARG A 140 -21.52 -0.04 -3.52
CA ARG A 140 -21.00 0.26 -2.17
C ARG A 140 -19.55 0.72 -2.15
N ARG A 141 -19.11 1.39 -3.22
CA ARG A 141 -17.72 1.81 -3.44
C ARG A 141 -17.16 2.60 -2.26
N GLY A 142 -17.96 3.51 -1.69
CA GLY A 142 -17.57 4.32 -0.54
C GLY A 142 -17.28 3.47 0.71
N PHE A 143 -18.10 2.45 0.96
CA PHE A 143 -17.89 1.51 2.07
C PHE A 143 -16.64 0.64 1.86
N ALA A 144 -16.46 0.09 0.65
CA ALA A 144 -15.28 -0.72 0.33
C ALA A 144 -13.97 0.09 0.47
N ILE A 145 -13.97 1.34 -0.02
CA ILE A 145 -12.84 2.27 0.14
C ILE A 145 -12.65 2.64 1.61
N ALA A 146 -13.72 2.83 2.39
CA ALA A 146 -13.61 3.11 3.82
C ALA A 146 -12.97 1.95 4.59
N ILE A 147 -13.37 0.70 4.33
CA ILE A 147 -12.72 -0.49 4.93
C ILE A 147 -11.25 -0.56 4.55
N HIS A 148 -10.91 -0.28 3.29
CA HIS A 148 -9.52 -0.19 2.85
C HIS A 148 -8.75 0.91 3.60
N ALA A 149 -9.36 2.08 3.85
CA ALA A 149 -8.73 3.20 4.56
C ALA A 149 -8.51 2.96 6.07
N ILE A 150 -9.12 1.92 6.65
CA ILE A 150 -8.82 1.50 8.04
C ILE A 150 -7.43 0.86 8.12
N GLY A 151 -6.98 0.19 7.06
CA GLY A 151 -5.73 -0.58 7.04
C GLY A 151 -4.49 0.19 7.50
N PRO A 152 -4.18 1.39 6.95
CA PRO A 152 -3.02 2.19 7.34
C PRO A 152 -2.96 2.46 8.84
N ASN A 153 -4.09 2.89 9.42
CA ASN A 153 -4.19 3.19 10.85
C ASN A 153 -3.90 1.96 11.70
N MET A 154 -4.39 0.78 11.28
CA MET A 154 -4.07 -0.47 11.96
C MET A 154 -2.59 -0.80 11.86
N GLY A 155 -1.97 -0.64 10.68
CA GLY A 155 -0.55 -0.92 10.48
C GLY A 155 0.32 -0.02 11.34
N GLU A 156 0.05 1.28 11.32
CA GLU A 156 0.81 2.29 12.06
C GLU A 156 0.62 2.20 13.58
N SER A 157 -0.55 1.76 14.05
CA SER A 157 -0.82 1.61 15.48
C SER A 157 -0.30 0.30 16.06
N ILE A 158 -0.43 -0.81 15.32
CA ILE A 158 -0.10 -2.15 15.82
C ILE A 158 1.39 -2.45 15.66
N ALA A 159 2.02 -2.02 14.55
CA ALA A 159 3.41 -2.37 14.26
C ALA A 159 4.39 -1.93 15.37
N PRO A 160 4.35 -0.69 15.90
CA PRO A 160 5.30 -0.27 16.94
C PRO A 160 5.16 -1.08 18.23
N LEU A 161 3.93 -1.46 18.62
CA LEU A 161 3.69 -2.29 19.79
C LEU A 161 4.28 -3.69 19.60
N PHE A 162 4.01 -4.30 18.45
CA PHE A 162 4.54 -5.62 18.11
C PHE A 162 6.07 -5.63 18.05
N VAL A 163 6.66 -4.66 17.35
CA VAL A 163 8.12 -4.49 17.19
C VAL A 163 8.77 -4.20 18.54
N GLY A 164 8.15 -3.36 19.38
CA GLY A 164 8.64 -3.06 20.72
C GLY A 164 8.74 -4.31 21.60
N VAL A 165 7.74 -5.18 21.56
CA VAL A 165 7.79 -6.47 22.27
C VAL A 165 8.88 -7.38 21.71
N LEU A 166 9.02 -7.48 20.38
CA LEU A 166 10.07 -8.31 19.78
C LEU A 166 11.48 -7.85 20.16
N LEU A 167 11.71 -6.54 20.28
CA LEU A 167 13.01 -5.98 20.67
C LEU A 167 13.44 -6.33 22.11
N LEU A 168 12.53 -6.86 22.95
CA LEU A 168 12.88 -7.39 24.27
C LEU A 168 13.65 -8.71 24.18
N TYR A 169 13.49 -9.44 23.08
CA TYR A 169 14.02 -10.80 22.91
C TYR A 169 14.93 -10.95 21.69
N LEU A 170 14.83 -10.04 20.71
CA LEU A 170 15.52 -10.12 19.42
C LEU A 170 16.32 -8.86 19.14
N SER A 171 17.40 -8.99 18.36
CA SER A 171 18.10 -7.84 17.78
C SER A 171 17.22 -7.13 16.74
N TRP A 172 17.42 -5.83 16.53
CA TRP A 172 16.66 -5.06 15.52
C TRP A 172 16.78 -5.66 14.10
N ARG A 173 17.91 -6.27 13.75
CA ARG A 173 18.10 -6.98 12.49
C ARG A 173 17.17 -8.19 12.38
N ASN A 174 17.10 -9.01 13.43
CA ASN A 174 16.20 -10.14 13.49
C ASN A 174 14.72 -9.70 13.45
N VAL A 175 14.40 -8.55 14.05
CA VAL A 175 13.06 -7.96 13.97
C VAL A 175 12.72 -7.55 12.53
N LEU A 176 13.66 -6.99 11.75
CA LEU A 176 13.45 -6.73 10.32
C LEU A 176 13.17 -8.01 9.52
N PHE A 177 13.85 -9.11 9.84
CA PHE A 177 13.60 -10.41 9.18
C PHE A 177 12.22 -10.99 9.53
N VAL A 178 11.83 -10.95 10.81
CA VAL A 178 10.52 -11.43 11.26
C VAL A 178 9.38 -10.60 10.67
N ASN A 179 9.58 -9.29 10.49
CA ASN A 179 8.58 -8.40 9.89
C ASN A 179 8.24 -8.73 8.43
N LEU A 180 9.05 -9.52 7.73
CA LEU A 180 8.74 -10.00 6.39
C LEU A 180 7.62 -11.07 6.39
N ILE A 181 7.49 -11.83 7.48
CA ILE A 181 6.61 -13.00 7.56
C ILE A 181 5.13 -12.61 7.39
N PRO A 182 4.56 -11.61 8.11
CA PRO A 182 3.17 -11.21 7.92
C PRO A 182 2.86 -10.80 6.48
N GLY A 183 3.80 -10.13 5.81
CA GLY A 183 3.65 -9.70 4.42
C GLY A 183 3.55 -10.84 3.43
N ILE A 184 4.44 -11.83 3.57
CA ILE A 184 4.42 -13.04 2.74
C ILE A 184 3.11 -13.81 2.94
N VAL A 185 2.66 -13.95 4.19
CA VAL A 185 1.41 -14.65 4.50
C VAL A 185 0.21 -13.93 3.85
N ILE A 186 0.11 -12.61 4.00
CA ILE A 186 -0.99 -11.84 3.42
C ILE A 186 -0.93 -11.84 1.89
N ALA A 187 0.27 -11.72 1.30
CA ALA A 187 0.47 -11.81 -0.15
C ALA A 187 0.04 -13.18 -0.70
N PHE A 188 0.36 -14.27 -0.01
CA PHE A 188 -0.05 -15.61 -0.39
C PHE A 188 -1.57 -15.80 -0.28
N VAL A 189 -2.18 -15.28 0.79
CA VAL A 189 -3.64 -15.31 0.98
C VAL A 189 -4.34 -14.56 -0.16
N LEU A 190 -3.89 -13.34 -0.47
CA LEU A 190 -4.40 -12.56 -1.59
C LEU A 190 -4.20 -13.27 -2.92
N TRP A 191 -3.02 -13.86 -3.15
CA TRP A 191 -2.76 -14.66 -4.33
C TRP A 191 -3.78 -15.79 -4.47
N LYS A 192 -4.02 -16.57 -3.40
CA LYS A 192 -4.99 -17.66 -3.42
C LYS A 192 -6.41 -17.16 -3.71
N TYR A 193 -6.83 -16.04 -3.14
CA TYR A 193 -8.17 -15.50 -3.39
C TYR A 193 -8.34 -14.87 -4.78
N LEU A 194 -7.31 -14.22 -5.29
CA LEU A 194 -7.31 -13.56 -6.60
C LEU A 194 -7.12 -14.54 -7.76
N PHE A 195 -6.34 -15.61 -7.58
CA PHE A 195 -6.07 -16.62 -8.61
C PHE A 195 -6.90 -17.89 -8.47
N GLY A 196 -7.36 -18.24 -7.26
CA GLY A 196 -8.01 -19.53 -6.98
C GLY A 196 -9.53 -19.55 -7.17
N ASN A 197 -10.26 -18.46 -6.88
CA ASN A 197 -11.74 -18.53 -6.80
C ASN A 197 -12.49 -17.41 -7.51
N LEU A 198 -11.82 -16.39 -8.02
CA LEU A 198 -12.49 -15.22 -8.55
C LEU A 198 -11.77 -14.80 -9.82
N GLN A 199 -12.24 -15.31 -10.96
CA GLN A 199 -12.08 -14.60 -12.21
C GLN A 199 -12.63 -13.20 -11.94
N THR A 200 -11.75 -12.23 -11.72
CA THR A 200 -12.09 -10.82 -11.93
C THR A 200 -12.84 -10.80 -13.26
N PRO A 201 -14.08 -10.27 -13.31
CA PRO A 201 -14.80 -10.14 -14.57
C PRO A 201 -13.83 -9.61 -15.60
N ALA A 202 -13.81 -10.22 -16.77
CA ALA A 202 -12.76 -10.11 -17.79
C ALA A 202 -12.63 -8.71 -18.45
N ALA A 203 -12.63 -7.64 -17.67
CA ALA A 203 -12.38 -6.26 -18.07
C ALA A 203 -11.29 -5.74 -17.10
N SER A 204 -10.01 -5.64 -17.44
CA SER A 204 -9.38 -5.41 -18.73
C SER A 204 -8.25 -6.42 -18.97
N LYS A 205 -8.39 -7.28 -19.98
CA LYS A 205 -7.28 -8.12 -20.47
C LYS A 205 -6.21 -7.31 -21.24
N ARG A 206 -6.37 -5.99 -21.39
CA ARG A 206 -5.48 -5.14 -22.19
C ARG A 206 -5.26 -3.81 -21.46
N GLY A 207 -4.13 -3.67 -20.79
CA GLY A 207 -3.80 -2.41 -20.16
C GLY A 207 -3.81 -1.25 -21.15
N LEU A 208 -4.10 -0.05 -20.64
CA LEU A 208 -4.24 1.14 -21.46
C LEU A 208 -2.93 1.44 -22.21
N SER A 209 -3.01 1.98 -23.43
CA SER A 209 -1.84 2.57 -24.07
C SER A 209 -1.42 3.84 -23.32
N LEU A 210 -0.13 4.16 -23.30
CA LEU A 210 0.36 5.41 -22.73
C LEU A 210 -0.32 6.63 -23.37
N ALA A 211 -0.62 6.56 -24.67
CA ALA A 211 -1.32 7.63 -25.39
C ALA A 211 -2.75 7.86 -24.87
N ASP A 212 -3.48 6.78 -24.59
CA ASP A 212 -4.85 6.86 -24.06
C ASP A 212 -4.84 7.40 -22.64
N TYR A 213 -3.88 6.96 -21.83
CA TYR A 213 -3.70 7.43 -20.46
C TYR A 213 -3.39 8.94 -20.40
N LEU A 214 -2.42 9.40 -21.21
CA LEU A 214 -2.07 10.82 -21.30
C LEU A 214 -3.24 11.67 -21.80
N THR A 215 -4.04 11.12 -22.72
CA THR A 215 -5.28 11.77 -23.18
C THR A 215 -6.30 11.89 -22.05
N GLY A 216 -6.44 10.85 -21.22
CA GLY A 216 -7.27 10.86 -20.01
C GLY A 216 -6.85 11.93 -19.01
N ILE A 217 -5.54 12.01 -18.69
CA ILE A 217 -4.99 13.05 -17.82
C ILE A 217 -5.27 14.44 -18.41
N LYS A 218 -5.02 14.65 -19.70
CA LYS A 218 -5.25 15.94 -20.35
C LYS A 218 -6.71 16.36 -20.28
N LYS A 219 -7.65 15.41 -20.39
CA LYS A 219 -9.09 15.68 -20.19
C LYS A 219 -9.40 16.03 -18.74
N ALA A 220 -8.85 15.28 -17.78
CA ALA A 220 -9.06 15.53 -16.36
C ALA A 220 -8.51 16.89 -15.91
N ALA A 221 -7.31 17.25 -16.35
CA ALA A 221 -6.66 18.53 -16.07
C ALA A 221 -7.39 19.73 -16.68
N ARG A 222 -8.27 19.51 -17.68
CA ARG A 222 -9.13 20.56 -18.24
C ARG A 222 -10.45 20.72 -17.50
N ASN A 223 -10.78 19.82 -16.58
CA ASN A 223 -12.03 19.88 -15.84
C ASN A 223 -11.84 20.69 -14.53
N PRO A 224 -12.48 21.87 -14.40
CA PRO A 224 -12.30 22.74 -13.24
C PRO A 224 -12.77 22.10 -11.92
N SER A 225 -13.76 21.21 -11.95
CA SER A 225 -14.20 20.49 -10.76
C SER A 225 -13.15 19.50 -10.25
N ILE A 226 -12.44 18.83 -11.18
CA ILE A 226 -11.34 17.93 -10.81
C ILE A 226 -10.17 18.75 -10.24
N LEU A 227 -9.83 19.87 -10.88
CA LEU A 227 -8.78 20.76 -10.37
C LEU A 227 -9.09 21.29 -8.97
N LEU A 228 -10.33 21.72 -8.72
CA LEU A 228 -10.77 22.18 -7.41
C LEU A 228 -10.66 21.05 -6.36
N LEU A 229 -11.08 19.83 -6.71
CA LEU A 229 -10.94 18.67 -5.81
C LEU A 229 -9.48 18.35 -5.49
N VAL A 230 -8.59 18.38 -6.49
CA VAL A 230 -7.14 18.19 -6.29
C VAL A 230 -6.57 19.29 -5.40
N PHE A 231 -6.96 20.53 -5.62
CA PHE A 231 -6.51 21.67 -4.82
C PHE A 231 -6.97 21.55 -3.36
N VAL A 232 -8.25 21.27 -3.11
CA VAL A 232 -8.80 21.09 -1.76
C VAL A 232 -8.16 19.89 -1.06
N ALA A 233 -8.00 18.77 -1.77
CA ALA A 233 -7.31 17.60 -1.23
C ALA A 233 -5.85 17.91 -0.88
N GLY A 234 -5.16 18.67 -1.74
CA GLY A 234 -3.80 19.15 -1.50
C GLY A 234 -3.71 20.01 -0.25
N MET A 235 -4.57 21.04 -0.11
CA MET A 235 -4.61 21.88 1.09
C MET A 235 -4.89 21.08 2.36
N ARG A 236 -5.83 20.13 2.32
CA ARG A 236 -6.12 19.25 3.46
C ARG A 236 -4.90 18.40 3.86
N SER A 237 -4.06 17.99 2.92
CA SER A 237 -2.87 17.19 3.22
C SER A 237 -1.73 18.00 3.86
N MET A 238 -1.84 19.33 3.90
CA MET A 238 -0.84 20.24 4.48
C MET A 238 -1.14 20.62 5.94
N THR A 239 -2.31 20.26 6.47
CA THR A 239 -2.75 20.51 7.87
C THR A 239 -2.79 19.22 8.64
#